data_AF-A0A2V6E570-F1
#
_entry.id   AF-A0A2V6E570-F1
#
_cell.length_a   1.000
_cell.length_b   1.000
_cell.length_c   1.000
_cell.angle_alpha   90.00
_cell.angle_beta   90.00
_cell.angle_gamma   90.00
#
_symmetry.space_group_name_H-M   'P 1'
#
loop_
_entity.id
_entity.type
_entity.pdbx_description
1 polymer ?
#
loop_
_entity_poly.entity_id
_entity_poly.type
_entity_poly.pdbx_seq_one_letter_code
_entity_poly.pdbx_strand_id
1 'polypeptide(L)' 'MADYKFTPYFENEILRKRPYLTREMCIRVVQAPIRTEPQERSRYRFWAKVDELQGRFLRVVTLSDKLTIHNAFLDRRFRP' A
#
# COMPACT_ATOMS: atom_id res chain seq x y z
N MET A 1 -6.78 -15.13 -8.87
CA MET A 1 -6.56 -13.77 -8.34
C MET A 1 -6.40 -13.89 -6.84
N ALA A 2 -5.34 -13.33 -6.26
CA ALA A 2 -5.17 -13.36 -4.80
C ALA A 2 -6.28 -12.53 -4.15
N ASP A 3 -6.90 -13.08 -3.11
CA ASP A 3 -7.94 -12.40 -2.32
C ASP A 3 -7.26 -11.38 -1.39
N TYR A 4 -7.17 -10.12 -1.84
CA TYR A 4 -6.60 -9.04 -1.03
C TYR A 4 -7.61 -8.58 0.00
N LYS A 5 -7.17 -8.53 1.25
CA LYS A 5 -8.01 -8.12 2.38
C LYS A 5 -7.62 -6.72 2.84
N PHE A 6 -8.58 -6.01 3.40
CA PHE A 6 -8.37 -4.68 3.97
C PHE A 6 -8.77 -4.72 5.43
N THR A 7 -7.95 -4.14 6.29
CA THR A 7 -8.31 -4.03 7.70
C THR A 7 -9.42 -2.98 7.88
N PRO A 8 -10.28 -3.10 8.91
CA PRO A 8 -11.29 -2.08 9.22
C PRO A 8 -10.66 -0.69 9.44
N TYR A 9 -9.44 -0.66 9.97
CA TYR A 9 -8.65 0.57 10.10
C TYR A 9 -8.36 1.21 8.73
N PHE A 10 -7.95 0.40 7.74
CA PHE A 10 -7.70 0.89 6.39
C PHE A 10 -8.95 1.54 5.78
N GLU A 11 -10.08 0.86 5.88
CA GLU A 11 -11.32 1.33 5.24
C GLU A 11 -11.90 2.55 5.95
N ASN A 12 -11.95 2.54 7.28
CA ASN A 12 -12.60 3.61 8.06
C ASN A 12 -11.70 4.83 8.29
N GLU A 13 -10.38 4.65 8.42
CA GLU A 13 -9.45 5.75 8.68
C GLU A 13 -8.70 6.17 7.42
N ILE A 14 -8.08 5.23 6.70
CA ILE A 14 -7.15 5.57 5.63
C ILE A 14 -7.89 6.09 4.39
N LEU A 15 -8.89 5.36 3.89
CA LEU A 15 -9.68 5.81 2.74
C LEU A 15 -10.43 7.12 3.05
N ARG A 16 -10.92 7.26 4.29
CA ARG A 16 -11.59 8.49 4.75
C ARG A 16 -10.66 9.70 4.77
N LYS A 17 -9.43 9.55 5.28
CA LYS A 17 -8.43 10.65 5.37
C LYS A 17 -7.73 10.91 4.05
N ARG A 18 -7.76 9.97 3.10
CA ARG A 18 -7.00 10.01 1.83
C ARG A 18 -7.92 9.61 0.68
N PRO A 19 -8.86 10.48 0.26
CA PRO A 19 -9.84 10.17 -0.78
C PRO A 19 -9.22 9.92 -2.16
N TYR A 20 -7.95 10.28 -2.36
CA TYR A 20 -7.19 9.99 -3.58
C TYR A 20 -6.66 8.55 -3.66
N LEU A 21 -6.79 7.75 -2.58
CA LEU A 21 -6.38 6.34 -2.58
C LEU A 21 -7.55 5.43 -2.91
N THR A 22 -7.32 4.46 -3.78
CA THR A 22 -8.26 3.38 -4.06
C THR A 22 -7.70 2.03 -3.61
N ARG A 23 -8.61 1.08 -3.36
CA ARG A 23 -8.25 -0.31 -3.06
C ARG A 23 -7.39 -0.90 -4.18
N GLU A 24 -7.77 -0.65 -5.42
CA GLU A 24 -7.07 -1.13 -6.62
C GLU A 24 -5.65 -0.60 -6.76
N MET A 25 -5.41 0.68 -6.44
CA MET A 25 -4.04 1.22 -6.38
C MET A 25 -3.19 0.45 -5.38
N CYS A 26 -3.73 0.18 -4.19
CA CYS A 26 -2.99 -0.49 -3.13
C CYS A 26 -2.67 -1.94 -3.50
N ILE A 27 -3.63 -2.64 -4.14
CA ILE A 27 -3.43 -3.99 -4.66
C ILE A 27 -2.33 -4.00 -5.72
N ARG A 28 -2.36 -3.08 -6.68
CA ARG A 28 -1.35 -2.97 -7.73
C ARG A 28 0.05 -2.77 -7.18
N VAL A 29 0.21 -1.94 -6.15
CA VAL A 29 1.51 -1.76 -5.46
C VAL A 29 2.02 -3.05 -4.84
N VAL A 30 1.15 -3.86 -4.25
CA VAL A 30 1.55 -5.14 -3.63
C VAL A 30 1.82 -6.22 -4.69
N GLN A 31 1.12 -6.18 -5.83
CA GLN A 31 1.33 -7.12 -6.94
C GLN A 31 2.61 -6.85 -7.73
N ALA A 32 2.90 -5.58 -8.01
CA ALA A 32 4.05 -5.15 -8.79
C ALA A 32 4.87 -4.09 -8.03
N PRO A 33 5.45 -4.45 -6.87
CA PRO A 33 6.27 -3.53 -6.11
C PRO A 33 7.61 -3.28 -6.81
N ILE A 34 8.05 -2.03 -6.82
CA ILE A 34 9.43 -1.67 -7.21
C ILE A 34 10.43 -1.98 -6.09
N ARG A 35 9.97 -1.95 -4.84
CA ARG A 35 10.77 -2.27 -3.66
C ARG A 35 9.89 -2.92 -2.61
N THR A 36 10.44 -3.90 -1.91
CA THR A 36 9.80 -4.54 -0.76
C THR A 36 10.76 -4.57 0.41
N GLU A 37 10.27 -4.23 1.60
CA GLU A 37 11.07 -4.25 2.82
C GLU A 37 10.28 -4.91 3.96
N PRO A 38 10.85 -5.95 4.61
CA PRO A 38 10.27 -6.47 5.84
C PRO A 38 10.46 -5.47 6.98
N GLN A 39 9.46 -5.36 7.85
CA GLN A 39 9.53 -4.59 9.09
C GLN A 39 9.56 -5.55 10.29
N GLU A 40 10.40 -5.26 11.29
CA GLU A 40 10.39 -5.96 12.58
C GLU A 40 8.98 -5.86 13.18
N ARG A 41 8.37 -7.01 13.55
CA ARG A 41 6.95 -7.21 13.93
C ARG A 41 5.96 -7.53 12.80
N SER A 42 6.33 -8.45 11.90
CA SER A 42 5.35 -9.15 11.07
C SER A 42 4.59 -8.25 10.07
N ARG A 43 5.21 -7.17 9.61
CA ARG A 43 4.65 -6.27 8.60
C ARG A 43 5.59 -6.19 7.41
N TYR A 44 5.01 -5.97 6.24
CA TYR A 44 5.78 -5.80 5.01
C TYR A 44 5.39 -4.48 4.36
N ARG A 45 6.42 -3.77 3.89
CA ARG A 45 6.26 -2.51 3.18
C ARG A 45 6.53 -2.75 1.71
N PHE A 46 5.65 -2.24 0.88
CA PHE A 46 5.69 -2.32 -0.57
C PHE A 46 5.68 -0.91 -1.10
N TRP A 47 6.54 -0.63 -2.07
CA TRP A 47 6.53 0.61 -2.83
C TRP A 47 6.23 0.28 -4.27
N ALA A 48 5.43 1.12 -4.92
CA ALA A 48 5.37 1.16 -6.38
C ALA A 48 5.00 2.56 -6.85
N LYS A 49 5.30 2.84 -8.11
CA LYS A 49 4.89 4.07 -8.76
C LYS A 49 3.41 3.97 -9.13
N VAL A 50 2.66 5.05 -8.91
CA VAL A 50 1.24 5.14 -9.26
C VAL A 50 1.05 6.31 -10.21
N ASP A 51 0.87 6.02 -11.50
CA ASP A 51 0.75 7.02 -12.56
C ASP A 51 -0.48 7.92 -12.38
N GLU A 52 -1.60 7.39 -11.86
CA GLU A 52 -2.80 8.15 -11.49
C GLU A 52 -2.52 9.31 -10.50
N LEU A 53 -1.45 9.20 -9.71
CA LEU A 53 -1.05 10.23 -8.74
C LEU A 53 0.13 11.06 -9.25
N GLN A 54 0.19 11.32 -10.56
CA GLN A 54 1.28 12.01 -11.26
C GLN A 54 2.62 11.27 -11.14
N GLY A 55 2.56 9.93 -11.20
CA GLY A 55 3.74 9.09 -11.10
C GLY A 55 4.43 9.14 -9.74
N ARG A 56 3.70 9.44 -8.66
CA ARG A 56 4.23 9.41 -7.29
C ARG A 56 4.37 7.99 -6.78
N PHE A 57 5.26 7.80 -5.81
CA PHE A 57 5.43 6.52 -5.15
C PHE A 57 4.42 6.34 -4.03
N LEU A 58 3.69 5.23 -4.07
CA LEU A 58 2.79 4.83 -3.01
C LEU A 58 3.46 3.76 -2.16
N ARG A 59 3.43 3.96 -0.84
CA ARG A 59 3.89 2.97 0.14
C ARG A 59 2.68 2.28 0.74
N VAL A 60 2.60 0.96 0.55
CA VAL A 60 1.56 0.10 1.10
C VAL A 60 2.17 -0.80 2.17
N VAL A 61 1.51 -0.88 3.31
CA VAL A 61 1.91 -1.72 4.44
C VAL A 61 0.89 -2.83 4.59
N THR A 62 1.37 -4.07 4.53
CA THR A 62 0.59 -5.28 4.77
C THR A 62 1.02 -5.95 6.07
N LEU A 63 0.19 -6.88 6.54
CA LEU A 63 0.52 -7.78 7.65
C LEU A 63 1.43 -8.93 7.18
N SER A 64 1.66 -9.91 8.05
CA SER A 64 2.60 -11.02 7.81
C SER A 64 2.24 -11.88 6.60
N ASP A 65 0.96 -11.95 6.28
CA ASP A 65 0.43 -12.70 5.15
C ASP A 65 0.67 -12.01 3.79
N LYS A 66 1.15 -10.77 3.76
CA LYS A 66 1.40 -9.98 2.54
C LYS A 66 0.16 -9.72 1.66
N LEU A 67 -1.03 -10.12 2.10
CA LEU A 67 -2.29 -9.95 1.38
C LEU A 67 -3.21 -8.93 2.07
N THR A 68 -3.10 -8.82 3.39
CA THR A 68 -3.93 -7.97 4.23
C THR A 68 -3.33 -6.58 4.32
N ILE A 69 -3.92 -5.63 3.60
CA ILE A 69 -3.52 -4.24 3.55
C ILE A 69 -4.00 -3.52 4.81
N HIS A 70 -3.03 -3.03 5.58
CA HIS A 70 -3.27 -2.34 6.84
C HIS A 70 -3.19 -0.82 6.68
N ASN A 71 -2.25 -0.31 5.88
CA ASN A 71 -2.05 1.13 5.69
C ASN A 71 -1.52 1.42 4.28
N ALA A 72 -1.83 2.60 3.73
CA ALA A 72 -1.24 3.08 2.48
C ALA A 72 -1.16 4.60 2.45
N PHE A 73 -0.07 5.14 1.92
CA PHE A 73 0.11 6.58 1.74
C PHE A 73 1.21 6.91 0.73
N LEU A 74 1.11 8.09 0.13
CA LEU A 74 2.12 8.59 -0.78
C LEU A 74 3.43 8.87 -0.04
N ASP A 75 4.51 8.24 -0.50
CA ASP A 75 5.84 8.45 0.02
C ASP A 75 6.60 9.41 -0.90
N ARG A 76 6.58 10.70 -0.54
CA ARG A 76 7.22 11.77 -1.32
C ARG A 76 8.74 11.81 -1.18
N ARG A 77 9.29 11.07 -0.22
CA ARG A 77 10.74 11.04 0.05
C ARG A 77 11.39 9.77 -0.50
N PHE A 78 10.59 8.78 -0.87
CA PHE A 78 11.08 7.59 -1.53
C PHE A 78 11.76 7.96 -2.85
N ARG A 79 13.05 7.63 -2.94
CA ARG A 79 13.81 7.60 -4.18
C ARG A 79 14.17 6.13 -4.43
N PRO A 80 13.81 5.56 -5.58
CA PRO A 80 14.09 4.16 -5.90
C PRO A 80 15.59 3.85 -5.84
#